data_AF-A0A2Z6QB10-F1
#
_entry.id   AF-A0A2Z6QB10-F1
#
_cell.length_a   1.000
_cell.length_b   1.000
_cell.length_c   1.000
_cell.angle_alpha   90.00
_cell.angle_beta   90.00
_cell.angle_gamma   90.00
#
_symmetry.space_group_name_H-M   'P 1'
#
loop_
_entity.id
_entity.type
_entity.pdbx_description
1 polymer ?
#
loop_
_entity_poly.entity_id
_entity_poly.type
_entity_poly.pdbx_seq_one_letter_code
_entity_poly.pdbx_strand_id
1 'polypeptide(L)'
;PNISRANVTDNNPLRENGFILFISKGSIFLGKILSLYRSISMWHAYVSFSQDIDSLSYISVVTFANINGNLFSQICKSGGNIFAHIIPKQVIYHFDNSCLDVNNVANLPSRLCLEGNSWEIFNFFSQKHVISVMTTIFG
;
A
#
# COMPACT_ATOMS: atom_id res chain seq x y z
N PRO A 1 -6.29 21.63 1.67
CA PRO A 1 -6.66 20.48 0.82
C PRO A 1 -6.18 19.19 1.47
N ASN A 2 -7.12 18.53 2.13
CA ASN A 2 -6.86 17.32 2.86
C ASN A 2 -6.67 16.24 1.77
N ILE A 3 -5.47 15.67 1.62
CA ILE A 3 -5.15 14.53 0.71
C ILE A 3 -5.85 13.26 1.25
N SER A 4 -7.03 13.41 1.87
CA SER A 4 -7.25 12.99 3.25
C SER A 4 -7.78 11.59 3.43
N ARG A 5 -7.81 10.82 2.36
CA ARG A 5 -8.29 9.45 2.46
C ARG A 5 -7.50 8.48 1.61
N ALA A 6 -6.42 8.89 0.92
CA ALA A 6 -5.65 8.00 0.05
C ALA A 6 -6.54 7.17 -0.92
N ASN A 7 -7.58 7.77 -1.49
CA ASN A 7 -8.60 7.10 -2.32
C ASN A 7 -9.49 6.06 -1.58
N VAL A 8 -9.60 6.16 -0.26
CA VAL A 8 -10.54 5.40 0.57
C VAL A 8 -11.87 6.16 0.66
N THR A 9 -12.95 5.51 0.25
CA THR A 9 -14.29 6.08 0.23
C THR A 9 -15.33 5.03 0.60
N ASP A 10 -16.60 5.43 0.70
CA ASP A 10 -17.70 4.49 0.94
C ASP A 10 -17.81 3.44 -0.17
N ASN A 11 -17.49 3.84 -1.42
CA ASN A 11 -17.49 2.97 -2.59
C ASN A 11 -16.18 2.19 -2.77
N ASN A 12 -15.07 2.70 -2.21
CA ASN A 12 -13.76 2.04 -2.25
C ASN A 12 -13.16 1.90 -0.84
N PRO A 13 -13.78 1.08 0.05
CA PRO A 13 -13.27 0.91 1.41
C PRO A 13 -12.07 -0.02 1.43
N LEU A 14 -11.17 0.23 2.37
CA LEU A 14 -10.08 -0.69 2.72
C LEU A 14 -10.67 -2.02 3.18
N ARG A 15 -10.11 -3.11 2.71
CA ARG A 15 -10.49 -4.47 3.11
C ARG A 15 -9.33 -5.43 2.89
N GLU A 16 -9.41 -6.60 3.49
CA GLU A 16 -8.47 -7.68 3.24
C GLU A 16 -8.36 -8.01 1.75
N ASN A 17 -7.14 -8.37 1.31
CA ASN A 17 -6.76 -8.57 -0.09
C ASN A 17 -6.81 -7.31 -0.98
N GLY A 18 -7.18 -6.15 -0.45
CA GLY A 18 -7.01 -4.86 -1.12
C GLY A 18 -5.54 -4.51 -1.31
N PHE A 19 -5.24 -3.70 -2.32
CA PHE A 19 -3.88 -3.23 -2.59
C PHE A 19 -3.74 -1.73 -2.26
N ILE A 20 -2.58 -1.37 -1.72
CA ILE A 20 -2.23 0.00 -1.38
C ILE A 20 -0.81 0.33 -1.83
N LEU A 21 -0.56 1.60 -2.10
CA LEU A 21 0.78 2.18 -2.07
C LEU A 21 1.02 2.80 -0.70
N PHE A 22 2.17 2.54 -0.12
CA PHE A 22 2.59 3.16 1.14
C PHE A 22 4.06 3.56 1.11
N ILE A 23 4.40 4.58 1.89
CA ILE A 23 5.77 5.12 1.99
C ILE A 23 6.42 4.70 3.30
N SER A 24 7.69 4.30 3.22
CA SER A 24 8.52 4.01 4.38
C SER A 24 9.98 4.34 4.07
N LYS A 25 10.62 5.13 4.95
CA LYS A 25 12.03 5.54 4.83
C LYS A 25 12.38 6.12 3.44
N GLY A 26 11.48 6.93 2.88
CA GLY A 26 11.66 7.58 1.57
C GLY A 26 11.42 6.68 0.35
N SER A 27 11.03 5.42 0.55
CA SER A 27 10.73 4.48 -0.52
C SER A 27 9.24 4.13 -0.55
N ILE A 28 8.69 3.98 -1.76
CA ILE A 28 7.31 3.55 -1.98
C ILE A 28 7.26 2.04 -2.17
N PHE A 29 6.27 1.42 -1.54
CA PHE A 29 6.03 -0.01 -1.61
C PHE A 29 4.59 -0.29 -2.06
N LEU A 30 4.41 -1.43 -2.71
CA LEU A 30 3.10 -2.01 -2.95
C LEU A 30 2.76 -2.94 -1.77
N GLY A 31 1.63 -2.71 -1.12
CA GLY A 31 1.15 -3.52 -0.01
C GLY A 31 -0.13 -4.25 -0.38
N LYS A 32 -0.18 -5.57 -0.13
CA LYS A 32 -1.45 -6.32 -0.11
C LYS A 32 -1.93 -6.43 1.33
N ILE A 33 -3.13 -5.93 1.61
CA ILE A 33 -3.72 -5.89 2.95
C ILE A 33 -4.01 -7.31 3.43
N LEU A 34 -3.47 -7.63 4.61
CA LEU A 34 -3.77 -8.86 5.35
C LEU A 34 -4.85 -8.62 6.41
N SER A 35 -4.77 -7.51 7.14
CA SER A 35 -5.74 -7.20 8.17
C SER A 35 -5.72 -5.72 8.56
N LEU A 36 -6.87 -5.25 9.05
CA LEU A 36 -7.09 -3.88 9.50
C LEU A 36 -7.40 -3.91 10.99
N TYR A 37 -6.92 -2.90 11.73
CA TYR A 37 -7.15 -2.82 13.17
C TYR A 37 -7.61 -1.43 13.58
N ARG A 38 -8.50 -1.37 14.58
CA ARG A 38 -8.87 -0.14 15.28
C ARG A 38 -8.44 -0.21 16.74
N SER A 39 -8.11 0.94 17.32
CA SER A 39 -7.87 1.04 18.75
C SER A 39 -9.20 0.97 19.50
N ILE A 40 -9.28 0.07 20.49
CA ILE A 40 -10.37 -0.02 21.46
C ILE A 40 -9.73 0.04 22.85
N SER A 41 -9.82 1.20 23.50
CA SER A 41 -9.07 1.46 24.74
C SER A 41 -7.57 1.22 24.52
N MET A 42 -6.94 0.32 25.27
CA MET A 42 -5.51 -0.03 25.15
C MET A 42 -5.23 -1.17 24.17
N TRP A 43 -6.25 -1.69 23.47
CA TRP A 43 -6.13 -2.88 22.61
C TRP A 43 -6.36 -2.54 21.14
N HIS A 44 -5.96 -3.46 20.26
CA HIS A 44 -6.18 -3.38 18.82
C HIS A 44 -7.12 -4.49 18.39
N ALA A 45 -8.31 -4.11 17.91
CA ALA A 45 -9.32 -5.05 17.45
C ALA A 45 -9.32 -5.12 15.93
N TYR A 46 -9.40 -6.35 15.39
CA TYR A 46 -9.58 -6.59 13.97
C TYR A 46 -10.89 -5.97 13.46
N VAL A 47 -10.85 -5.40 12.26
CA VAL A 47 -12.04 -4.98 11.50
C VAL A 47 -11.97 -5.53 10.08
N SER A 48 -13.11 -5.93 9.54
CA SER A 48 -13.18 -6.54 8.20
C SER A 48 -13.05 -5.53 7.06
N PHE A 49 -13.43 -4.28 7.30
CA PHE A 49 -13.26 -3.17 6.34
C PHE A 49 -13.19 -1.81 7.05
N SER A 50 -12.76 -0.78 6.33
CA SER A 50 -12.89 0.61 6.76
C SER A 50 -13.09 1.57 5.59
N GLN A 51 -14.08 2.46 5.72
CA GLN A 51 -14.33 3.59 4.79
C GLN A 51 -13.54 4.84 5.17
N ASP A 52 -12.87 4.79 6.33
CA ASP A 52 -12.04 5.87 6.86
C ASP A 52 -10.69 5.30 7.31
N ILE A 53 -9.64 5.65 6.58
CA ILE A 53 -8.29 5.16 6.89
C ILE A 53 -7.78 5.71 8.22
N ASP A 54 -8.16 6.93 8.59
CA ASP A 54 -7.71 7.58 9.82
C ASP A 54 -8.35 6.97 11.08
N SER A 55 -9.46 6.24 10.92
CA SER A 55 -10.09 5.48 12.01
C SER A 55 -9.27 4.26 12.45
N LEU A 56 -8.31 3.81 11.64
CA LEU A 56 -7.50 2.63 11.91
C LEU A 56 -6.33 2.97 12.83
N SER A 57 -5.88 2.00 13.62
CA SER A 57 -4.65 2.11 14.40
C SER A 57 -3.43 1.66 13.61
N TYR A 58 -3.54 0.54 12.90
CA TYR A 58 -2.52 0.06 11.98
C TYR A 58 -3.11 -0.94 10.98
N ILE A 59 -2.33 -1.23 9.94
CA ILE A 59 -2.66 -2.13 8.84
C ILE A 59 -1.53 -3.16 8.74
N SER A 60 -1.86 -4.44 8.69
CA SER A 60 -0.90 -5.49 8.38
C SER A 60 -0.87 -5.74 6.88
N VAL A 61 0.30 -5.79 6.28
CA VAL A 61 0.47 -5.98 4.83
C VAL A 61 1.54 -7.00 4.48
N VAL A 62 1.30 -7.72 3.39
CA VAL A 62 2.38 -8.28 2.58
C VAL A 62 3.00 -7.14 1.77
N THR A 63 4.32 -6.99 1.85
CA THR A 63 5.02 -5.89 1.20
C THR A 63 5.77 -6.38 -0.03
N PHE A 64 5.61 -5.66 -1.14
CA PHE A 64 6.37 -5.85 -2.36
C PHE A 64 7.21 -4.60 -2.63
N ALA A 65 8.53 -4.79 -2.68
CA ALA A 65 9.49 -3.74 -3.04
C ALA A 65 9.59 -3.61 -4.56
N ASN A 66 9.65 -2.38 -5.06
CA ASN A 66 9.92 -2.12 -6.47
C ASN A 66 11.36 -2.55 -6.81
N ILE A 67 11.52 -3.40 -7.83
CA ILE A 67 12.84 -3.83 -8.30
C ILE A 67 13.28 -2.99 -9.48
N ASN A 68 12.39 -2.84 -10.48
CA ASN A 68 12.67 -2.13 -11.72
C ASN A 68 11.36 -1.81 -12.44
N GLY A 69 11.19 -0.56 -12.88
CA GLY A 69 9.99 -0.14 -13.61
C GLY A 69 8.72 -0.53 -12.85
N ASN A 70 7.86 -1.30 -13.50
CA ASN A 70 6.59 -1.77 -12.94
C ASN A 70 6.67 -3.13 -12.21
N LEU A 71 7.88 -3.68 -12.01
CA LEU A 71 8.10 -4.97 -11.36
C LEU A 71 8.35 -4.83 -9.86
N PHE A 72 7.61 -5.63 -9.08
CA PHE A 72 7.66 -5.68 -7.63
C PHE A 72 7.96 -7.10 -7.13
N SER A 73 8.62 -7.21 -5.98
CA SER A 73 8.94 -8.47 -5.33
C SER A 73 8.70 -8.42 -3.83
N GLN A 74 8.07 -9.46 -3.31
CA GLN A 74 7.93 -9.69 -1.87
C GLN A 74 9.22 -10.25 -1.26
N ILE A 75 10.09 -10.83 -2.08
CA ILE A 75 11.36 -11.43 -1.64
C ILE A 75 12.37 -10.31 -1.38
N CYS A 76 12.84 -10.21 -0.16
CA CYS A 76 13.91 -9.29 0.24
C CYS A 76 15.28 -9.81 -0.22
N LYS A 77 16.31 -8.96 -0.11
CA LYS A 77 17.69 -9.32 -0.51
C LYS A 77 18.25 -10.56 0.21
N SER A 78 17.75 -10.88 1.41
CA SER A 78 18.16 -12.06 2.18
C SER A 78 17.29 -13.30 1.91
N GLY A 79 16.39 -13.27 0.92
CA GLY A 79 15.61 -14.43 0.47
C GLY A 79 14.30 -14.69 1.23
N GLY A 80 13.93 -13.83 2.19
CA GLY A 80 12.68 -13.94 2.94
C GLY A 80 11.53 -13.09 2.38
N ASN A 81 10.29 -13.39 2.79
CA ASN A 81 9.12 -12.59 2.48
C ASN A 81 8.99 -11.39 3.43
N ILE A 82 8.58 -10.23 2.91
CA ILE A 82 8.40 -9.02 3.71
C ILE A 82 6.94 -8.89 4.17
N PHE A 83 6.77 -8.76 5.49
CA PHE A 83 5.53 -8.41 6.15
C PHE A 83 5.75 -7.15 6.99
N ALA A 84 4.78 -6.26 7.01
CA ALA A 84 4.89 -5.02 7.77
C ALA A 84 3.56 -4.67 8.45
N HIS A 85 3.68 -4.05 9.63
CA HIS A 85 2.61 -3.25 10.20
C HIS A 85 2.90 -1.79 9.88
N ILE A 86 1.94 -1.12 9.25
CA ILE A 86 2.05 0.29 8.87
C ILE A 86 0.94 1.09 9.56
N ILE A 87 1.23 2.35 9.84
CA ILE A 87 0.19 3.27 10.33
C ILE A 87 -0.58 3.87 9.14
N PRO A 88 -1.86 4.26 9.33
CA PRO A 88 -2.68 4.90 8.29
C PRO A 88 -1.96 6.01 7.50
N LYS A 89 -1.22 6.86 8.22
CA LYS A 89 -0.49 7.99 7.64
C LYS A 89 0.55 7.59 6.60
N GLN A 90 1.03 6.35 6.60
CA GLN A 90 1.99 5.90 5.60
C GLN A 90 1.34 5.55 4.26
N VAL A 91 0.02 5.37 4.22
CA VAL A 91 -0.70 5.01 3.00
C VAL A 91 -0.88 6.25 2.14
N ILE A 92 -0.38 6.19 0.92
CA ILE A 92 -0.46 7.29 -0.04
C ILE A 92 -1.56 7.06 -1.07
N TYR A 93 -1.94 5.80 -1.33
CA TYR A 93 -3.00 5.47 -2.26
C TYR A 93 -3.59 4.06 -2.00
N HIS A 94 -4.90 3.91 -2.13
CA HIS A 94 -5.65 2.64 -2.11
C HIS A 94 -6.22 2.39 -3.50
N PHE A 95 -5.87 1.24 -4.08
CA PHE A 95 -6.38 0.84 -5.39
C PHE A 95 -7.81 0.35 -5.27
N ASP A 96 -8.65 0.73 -6.23
CA ASP A 96 -9.91 0.03 -6.46
C ASP A 96 -9.57 -1.31 -7.12
N ASN A 97 -9.88 -2.41 -6.42
CA ASN A 97 -9.58 -3.76 -6.91
C ASN A 97 -10.25 -4.07 -8.27
N SER A 98 -11.34 -3.37 -8.63
CA SER A 98 -11.99 -3.52 -9.94
C SER A 98 -11.19 -2.91 -11.10
N CYS A 99 -10.24 -2.03 -10.80
CA CYS A 99 -9.35 -1.37 -11.76
C CYS A 99 -7.87 -1.68 -11.51
N LEU A 100 -7.59 -2.71 -10.70
CA LEU A 100 -6.23 -3.13 -10.39
C LEU A 100 -5.70 -4.05 -11.50
N ASP A 101 -4.89 -3.47 -12.37
CA ASP A 101 -4.14 -4.21 -13.38
C ASP A 101 -2.84 -4.72 -12.75
N VAL A 102 -2.92 -5.82 -12.01
CA VAL A 102 -1.74 -6.50 -11.44
C VAL A 102 -1.65 -7.94 -11.94
N ASN A 103 -0.53 -8.27 -12.56
CA ASN A 103 -0.27 -9.61 -13.07
C ASN A 103 0.79 -10.31 -12.22
N ASN A 104 0.54 -11.58 -11.91
CA ASN A 104 1.59 -12.46 -11.43
C ASN A 104 2.56 -12.71 -12.59
N VAL A 105 3.85 -12.50 -12.35
CA VAL A 105 4.86 -12.79 -13.36
C VAL A 105 4.96 -14.30 -13.49
N ALA A 106 4.61 -14.84 -14.66
CA ALA A 106 4.69 -16.27 -14.94
C ALA A 106 6.10 -16.78 -14.60
N ASN A 107 6.16 -17.92 -13.91
CA ASN A 107 7.40 -18.58 -13.45
C ASN A 107 8.19 -17.85 -12.35
N LEU A 108 7.66 -16.78 -11.76
CA LEU A 108 8.29 -16.05 -10.65
C LEU A 108 7.28 -15.85 -9.51
N PRO A 109 7.11 -16.85 -8.61
CA PRO A 109 6.27 -16.68 -7.44
C PRO A 109 6.76 -15.49 -6.60
N SER A 110 5.82 -14.80 -5.93
CA SER A 110 6.11 -13.64 -5.09
C SER A 110 6.55 -12.37 -5.84
N ARG A 111 6.31 -12.29 -7.16
CA ARG A 111 6.51 -11.09 -7.97
C ARG A 111 5.23 -10.63 -8.64
N LEU A 112 5.05 -9.31 -8.68
CA LEU A 112 3.89 -8.64 -9.26
C LEU A 112 4.34 -7.61 -10.29
N CYS A 113 3.57 -7.49 -11.37
CA CYS A 113 3.73 -6.46 -12.39
C CYS A 113 2.52 -5.53 -12.32
N LEU A 114 2.73 -4.23 -12.11
CA LEU A 114 1.68 -3.23 -12.27
C LEU A 114 1.54 -2.88 -13.76
N GLU A 115 0.32 -2.79 -14.25
CA GLU A 115 0.02 -2.46 -15.64
C GLU A 115 -1.02 -1.33 -15.70
N GLY A 116 -1.29 -0.85 -16.91
CA GLY A 116 -2.32 0.16 -17.18
C GLY A 116 -2.30 1.33 -16.19
N ASN A 117 -3.48 1.67 -15.66
CA ASN A 117 -3.66 2.77 -14.73
C ASN A 117 -2.91 2.55 -13.41
N SER A 118 -2.73 1.30 -12.98
CA SER A 118 -2.05 0.98 -11.73
C SER A 118 -0.56 1.32 -11.79
N TRP A 119 0.06 1.08 -12.95
CA TRP A 119 1.43 1.51 -13.23
C TRP A 119 1.53 3.04 -13.29
N GLU A 120 0.62 3.72 -13.99
CA GLU A 120 0.64 5.18 -14.11
C GLU A 120 0.56 5.88 -12.75
N ILE A 121 -0.32 5.40 -11.87
CA ILE A 121 -0.46 5.90 -10.49
C ILE A 121 0.85 5.71 -9.72
N PHE A 122 1.45 4.52 -9.76
CA PHE A 122 2.73 4.29 -9.09
C PHE A 122 3.84 5.16 -9.68
N ASN A 123 3.90 5.31 -11.01
CA ASN A 123 4.91 6.10 -11.69
C ASN A 123 4.81 7.58 -11.30
N PHE A 124 3.59 8.11 -11.15
CA PHE A 124 3.36 9.45 -10.62
C PHE A 124 3.97 9.65 -9.22
N PHE A 125 3.64 8.77 -8.27
CA PHE A 125 4.16 8.91 -6.90
C PHE A 125 5.67 8.68 -6.81
N SER A 126 6.23 7.88 -7.72
CA SER A 126 7.66 7.56 -7.78
C SER A 126 8.54 8.69 -8.34
N GLN A 127 7.94 9.80 -8.79
CA GLN A 127 8.70 10.95 -9.28
C GLN A 127 9.48 11.62 -8.13
N LYS A 128 10.76 11.94 -8.37
CA LYS A 128 11.67 12.49 -7.35
C LYS A 128 11.10 13.68 -6.59
N HIS A 129 10.45 14.61 -7.28
CA HIS A 129 9.87 15.79 -6.64
C HIS A 129 8.65 15.43 -5.77
N VAL A 130 7.84 14.44 -6.18
CA VAL A 130 6.69 13.95 -5.39
C VAL A 130 7.20 13.24 -4.14
N ILE A 131 8.19 12.36 -4.26
CA ILE A 131 8.85 11.72 -3.10
C ILE A 131 9.42 12.76 -2.15
N SER A 132 10.07 13.82 -2.66
CA SER A 132 10.60 14.90 -1.83
C SER A 132 9.50 15.57 -1.00
N VAL A 133 8.38 15.91 -1.63
CA VAL A 133 7.23 16.51 -0.93
C VAL A 133 6.65 15.54 0.10
N MET A 134 6.47 14.28 -0.26
CA MET A 134 5.96 13.25 0.66
C MET A 134 6.90 13.05 1.85
N THR A 135 8.21 13.06 1.65
CA THR A 135 9.18 12.91 2.75
C THR A 135 9.15 14.12 3.70
N THR A 136 8.82 15.32 3.23
CA THR A 136 8.59 16.47 4.11
C THR A 136 7.29 16.34 4.92
N ILE A 137 6.27 15.66 4.38
CA ILE A 137 4.96 15.49 5.04
C ILE A 137 4.98 14.30 6.04
N PHE A 138 5.68 13.21 5.70
CA PHE A 138 5.66 11.95 6.45
C PHE A 138 6.97 11.65 7.21
N GLY A 139 8.00 12.48 7.03
CA GLY A 139 9.31 12.35 7.69
C GLY A 139 9.39 13.00 9.06
#